data_AF-A0A644SMU3-F1
#
_entry.id   AF-A0A644SMU3-F1
#
_cell.length_a   1.000
_cell.length_b   1.000
_cell.length_c   1.000
_cell.angle_alpha   90.00
_cell.angle_beta   90.00
_cell.angle_gamma   90.00
#
_symmetry.space_group_name_H-M   'P 1'
#
loop_
_entity.id
_entity.type
_entity.pdbx_description
1 polymer ?
#
loop_
_entity_poly.entity_id
_entity_poly.type
_entity_poly.pdbx_seq_one_letter_code
_entity_poly.pdbx_strand_id
1 'polypeptide(L)'
;MDIKDKVKSFEDACKLLDITPSVPVVTGIPEKYQKPLIANYQLMVIAEALNEGWTPDWSNGEWDKWHPWFDMDDSSSAGRFSFLVAGLRHSRSTVGSRLCFKSEELAEYAGTQFLELYRELFVIE
;
A
#
# COMPACT_ATOMS: atom_id res chain seq x y z
N MET A 1 -16.28 13.70 11.33
CA MET A 1 -16.29 13.11 9.98
C MET A 1 -15.03 12.30 9.86
N ASP A 2 -15.17 11.01 9.57
CA ASP A 2 -14.06 10.06 9.54
C ASP A 2 -13.13 10.40 8.36
N ILE A 3 -11.82 10.14 8.49
CA ILE A 3 -10.86 10.35 7.41
C ILE A 3 -11.20 9.48 6.18
N LYS A 4 -11.77 8.29 6.40
CA LYS A 4 -12.26 7.38 5.36
C LYS A 4 -13.45 7.94 4.57
N ASP A 5 -14.20 8.88 5.14
CA ASP A 5 -15.28 9.57 4.42
C ASP A 5 -14.73 10.65 3.48
N LYS A 6 -13.54 11.18 3.79
CA LYS A 6 -12.90 12.27 3.06
C LYS A 6 -12.03 11.77 1.93
N VAL A 7 -11.31 10.66 2.11
CA VAL A 7 -10.32 10.15 1.16
C VAL A 7 -10.86 8.91 0.45
N LYS A 8 -11.61 9.10 -0.64
CA LYS A 8 -12.16 7.98 -1.45
C LYS A 8 -11.44 7.78 -2.77
N SER A 9 -10.60 8.73 -3.16
CA SER A 9 -9.84 8.76 -4.40
C SER A 9 -8.47 9.41 -4.19
N PHE A 10 -7.57 9.24 -5.17
CA PHE A 10 -6.28 9.95 -5.19
C PHE A 10 -6.47 11.47 -5.24
N GLU A 11 -7.47 11.95 -5.98
CA GLU A 11 -7.81 13.36 -6.10
C GLU A 11 -8.30 13.92 -4.76
N ASP A 12 -9.06 13.15 -3.98
CA ASP A 12 -9.49 13.56 -2.65
C ASP A 12 -8.30 13.65 -1.68
N ALA A 13 -7.38 12.68 -1.75
CA ALA A 13 -6.13 12.73 -0.98
C ALA A 13 -5.32 13.98 -1.35
N CYS A 14 -5.19 14.29 -2.64
CA CYS A 14 -4.48 15.48 -3.12
C CYS A 14 -5.12 16.77 -2.62
N LYS A 15 -6.44 16.89 -2.70
CA LYS A 15 -7.18 18.06 -2.19
C LYS A 15 -7.00 18.22 -0.67
N LEU A 16 -7.02 17.12 0.07
CA LEU A 16 -6.84 17.15 1.53
C LEU A 16 -5.44 17.62 1.92
N LEU A 17 -4.43 17.24 1.14
CA LEU A 17 -3.02 17.60 1.35
C LEU A 17 -2.62 18.93 0.68
N ASP A 18 -3.55 19.62 0.02
CA ASP A 18 -3.30 20.85 -0.74
C ASP A 18 -2.21 20.70 -1.83
N ILE A 19 -2.19 19.54 -2.51
CA ILE A 19 -1.29 19.27 -3.64
C ILE A 19 -2.07 19.14 -4.95
N THR A 20 -1.39 19.39 -6.06
CA THR A 20 -2.00 19.26 -7.39
C THR A 20 -2.31 17.78 -7.68
N PRO A 21 -3.54 17.43 -8.10
CA PRO A 21 -3.94 16.06 -8.43
C PRO A 21 -3.35 15.66 -9.79
N SER A 22 -2.05 15.39 -9.82
CA SER A 22 -1.30 14.99 -11.00
C SER A 22 -0.36 13.85 -10.66
N VAL A 23 -0.32 12.85 -11.55
CA VAL A 23 0.62 11.74 -11.47
C VAL A 23 1.96 12.14 -12.08
N PRO A 24 3.09 11.61 -11.56
CA PRO A 24 4.40 11.92 -12.10
C PRO A 24 4.53 11.40 -13.54
N VAL A 25 5.21 12.18 -14.38
CA VAL A 25 5.61 11.75 -15.72
C VAL A 25 6.85 10.86 -15.58
N VAL A 26 6.66 9.55 -15.74
CA VAL A 26 7.76 8.57 -15.67
C VAL A 26 8.22 8.24 -17.09
N THR A 27 9.43 8.66 -17.45
CA THR A 27 10.01 8.44 -18.80
C THR A 27 11.38 7.76 -18.73
N GLY A 28 11.82 7.18 -19.84
CA GLY A 28 13.14 6.53 -19.94
C GLY A 28 13.15 5.05 -19.56
N ILE A 29 11.98 4.45 -19.30
CA ILE A 29 11.79 3.03 -19.03
C ILE A 29 10.56 2.48 -19.78
N PRO A 30 10.49 1.17 -20.09
CA PRO A 30 9.30 0.55 -20.65
C PRO A 30 8.03 0.76 -19.80
N GLU A 31 6.88 0.90 -20.45
CA GLU A 31 5.57 1.19 -19.82
C GLU A 31 5.21 0.22 -18.68
N LYS A 32 5.52 -1.07 -18.84
CA LYS A 32 5.31 -2.10 -17.80
C LYS A 32 5.99 -1.78 -16.45
N TYR A 33 7.08 -0.99 -16.47
CA TYR A 33 7.76 -0.55 -15.25
C TYR A 33 7.31 0.84 -14.79
N GLN A 34 6.62 1.60 -15.63
CA GLN A 34 6.06 2.92 -15.26
C GLN A 34 4.80 2.75 -14.41
N LYS A 35 3.92 1.83 -14.81
CA LYS A 35 2.63 1.58 -14.16
C LYS A 35 2.74 1.35 -12.64
N PRO A 36 3.55 0.41 -12.12
CA PRO A 36 3.69 0.22 -10.68
C PRO A 36 4.32 1.43 -9.96
N LEU A 37 5.15 2.24 -10.63
CA LEU A 37 5.73 3.44 -10.03
C LEU A 37 4.68 4.54 -9.84
N ILE A 38 3.78 4.71 -10.81
CA ILE A 38 2.65 5.64 -10.73
C ILE A 38 1.68 5.18 -9.64
N ALA A 39 1.32 3.89 -9.63
CA ALA A 39 0.45 3.32 -8.60
C ALA A 39 1.05 3.50 -7.19
N ASN A 40 2.35 3.24 -7.01
CA ASN A 40 3.05 3.46 -5.75
C ASN A 40 3.02 4.94 -5.32
N TYR A 41 3.21 5.88 -6.24
CA TYR A 41 3.11 7.30 -5.92
C TYR A 41 1.70 7.67 -5.43
N GLN A 42 0.65 7.22 -6.12
CA GLN A 42 -0.72 7.48 -5.71
C GLN A 42 -1.01 6.90 -4.32
N LEU A 43 -0.58 5.65 -4.06
CA LEU A 43 -0.74 5.00 -2.77
C LEU A 43 0.02 5.73 -1.65
N MET A 44 1.21 6.28 -1.91
CA MET A 44 1.95 7.09 -0.93
C MET A 44 1.17 8.34 -0.52
N VAL A 45 0.60 9.07 -1.49
CA VAL A 45 -0.21 10.26 -1.22
C VAL A 45 -1.48 9.90 -0.45
N ILE A 46 -2.14 8.80 -0.82
CA ILE A 46 -3.32 8.28 -0.11
C ILE A 46 -2.96 7.91 1.34
N ALA A 47 -1.85 7.19 1.54
CA ALA A 47 -1.41 6.78 2.86
C ALA A 47 -1.07 7.99 3.76
N GLU A 48 -0.42 9.01 3.20
CA GLU A 48 -0.15 10.27 3.91
C GLU A 48 -1.44 10.96 4.34
N ALA A 49 -2.41 11.09 3.43
CA ALA A 49 -3.72 11.67 3.71
C ALA A 49 -4.48 10.89 4.80
N LEU A 50 -4.53 9.56 4.70
CA LEU A 50 -5.21 8.69 5.66
C LEU A 50 -4.56 8.70 7.05
N ASN A 51 -3.25 8.90 7.13
CA ASN A 51 -2.54 8.93 8.41
C ASN A 51 -2.70 10.24 9.18
N GLU A 52 -3.18 11.31 8.55
CA GLU A 52 -3.41 12.62 9.18
C GLU A 52 -2.16 13.13 9.92
N GLY A 53 -1.00 13.05 9.27
CA GLY A 53 0.29 13.49 9.82
C GLY A 53 0.93 12.51 10.80
N TRP A 54 0.33 11.34 11.07
CA TRP A 54 1.02 10.27 11.78
C TRP A 54 2.19 9.75 10.95
N THR A 55 3.33 9.55 11.62
CA THR A 55 4.51 8.89 11.06
C THR A 55 4.95 7.76 11.99
N PRO A 56 5.35 6.60 11.46
CA PRO A 56 5.78 5.49 12.28
C PRO A 56 7.04 5.83 13.09
N ASP A 57 6.97 5.66 14.41
CA ASP A 57 8.15 5.67 15.28
C ASP A 57 8.80 4.29 15.27
N TRP A 58 9.99 4.17 14.69
CA TRP A 58 10.72 2.90 14.59
C TRP A 58 11.57 2.60 15.83
N SER A 59 11.71 3.55 16.75
CA SER A 59 12.53 3.42 17.95
C SER A 59 11.79 2.83 19.15
N ASN A 60 10.45 2.84 19.12
CA ASN A 60 9.62 2.43 20.25
C ASN A 60 9.54 0.92 20.49
N GLY A 61 9.85 0.08 19.48
CA GLY A 61 9.72 -1.38 19.59
C GLY A 61 8.28 -1.89 19.65
N GLU A 62 7.30 -1.03 19.38
CA GLU A 62 5.87 -1.33 19.47
C GLU A 62 5.30 -1.88 18.15
N TRP A 63 4.23 -2.64 18.29
CA TRP A 63 3.49 -3.28 17.19
C TRP A 63 2.26 -2.43 16.79
N ASP A 64 2.48 -1.14 16.57
CA ASP A 64 1.46 -0.11 16.31
C ASP A 64 1.42 0.33 14.83
N LYS A 65 2.10 -0.41 13.96
CA LYS A 65 2.27 -0.12 12.54
C LYS A 65 1.54 -1.16 11.72
N TRP A 66 0.48 -0.73 11.03
CA TRP A 66 -0.39 -1.62 10.28
C TRP A 66 -0.13 -1.50 8.79
N HIS A 67 -0.24 -2.61 8.06
CA HIS A 67 -0.03 -2.63 6.61
C HIS A 67 -1.07 -3.55 5.98
N PRO A 68 -1.64 -3.20 4.82
CA PRO A 68 -2.54 -4.09 4.11
C PRO A 68 -1.79 -5.36 3.69
N TRP A 69 -2.36 -6.52 3.97
CA TRP A 69 -1.85 -7.80 3.53
C TRP A 69 -2.87 -8.42 2.57
N PHE A 70 -2.41 -8.84 1.39
CA PHE A 70 -3.27 -9.35 0.34
C PHE A 70 -2.97 -10.82 0.03
N ASP A 71 -4.02 -11.58 -0.23
CA ASP A 71 -3.94 -12.88 -0.90
C ASP A 71 -4.24 -12.67 -2.38
N MET A 72 -3.19 -12.62 -3.22
CA MET A 72 -3.29 -12.21 -4.64
C MET A 72 -3.51 -13.40 -5.59
N ASP A 73 -4.07 -14.50 -5.11
CA ASP A 73 -4.28 -15.73 -5.90
C ASP A 73 -5.55 -15.69 -6.78
N ASP A 74 -5.39 -15.61 -8.11
CA ASP A 74 -6.48 -15.83 -9.08
C ASP A 74 -6.16 -16.83 -10.22
N SER A 75 -5.03 -17.54 -10.18
CA SER A 75 -4.67 -18.55 -11.18
C SER A 75 -4.99 -19.98 -10.71
N SER A 76 -5.30 -20.92 -11.61
CA SER A 76 -5.35 -22.37 -11.27
C SER A 76 -3.98 -22.99 -10.90
N SER A 77 -2.96 -22.14 -10.75
CA SER A 77 -1.63 -22.38 -10.20
C SER A 77 -1.37 -21.64 -8.88
N ALA A 78 -2.41 -21.00 -8.34
CA ALA A 78 -2.48 -20.36 -7.04
C ALA A 78 -2.04 -21.33 -5.92
N GLY A 79 -1.10 -20.91 -5.08
CA GLY A 79 -0.80 -21.64 -3.86
C GLY A 79 0.16 -22.82 -3.93
N ARG A 80 1.20 -22.81 -4.79
CA ARG A 80 2.34 -23.73 -4.63
C ARG A 80 3.69 -23.02 -4.60
N PHE A 81 4.07 -22.50 -3.43
CA PHE A 81 5.42 -22.78 -2.95
C PHE A 81 5.50 -24.30 -2.72
N SER A 82 5.95 -25.05 -3.72
CA SER A 82 6.38 -26.43 -3.48
C SER A 82 7.62 -26.37 -2.59
N PHE A 83 7.44 -26.57 -1.29
CA PHE A 83 8.55 -26.68 -0.35
C PHE A 83 8.35 -27.94 0.49
N LEU A 84 9.26 -28.90 0.33
CA LEU A 84 9.14 -30.24 0.90
C LEU A 84 9.32 -30.24 2.44
N VAL A 85 10.05 -29.28 3.03
CA VAL A 85 10.13 -28.98 4.48
C VAL A 85 10.73 -27.58 4.69
N ALA A 86 10.09 -26.68 5.47
CA ALA A 86 10.74 -25.53 6.10
C ALA A 86 10.50 -25.56 7.62
N GLY A 87 11.57 -25.68 8.42
CA GLY A 87 11.48 -25.59 9.88
C GLY A 87 11.14 -24.17 10.36
N LEU A 88 10.52 -24.07 11.55
CA LEU A 88 10.16 -22.82 12.24
C LEU A 88 11.24 -21.74 12.12
N ARG A 89 10.92 -20.64 11.43
CA ARG A 89 11.62 -19.36 11.60
C ARG A 89 10.59 -18.24 11.60
N HIS A 90 10.58 -17.46 12.68
CA HIS A 90 9.84 -16.20 12.81
C HIS A 90 9.70 -15.46 11.47
N SER A 91 8.47 -15.18 11.03
CA SER A 91 8.27 -14.16 10.00
C SER A 91 8.34 -12.79 10.67
N ARG A 92 9.55 -12.22 10.72
CA ARG A 92 9.69 -10.78 10.97
C ARG A 92 9.33 -10.09 9.67
N SER A 93 8.08 -9.64 9.54
CA SER A 93 7.67 -8.80 8.42
C SER A 93 8.22 -7.40 8.66
N THR A 94 9.32 -7.05 7.99
CA THR A 94 9.73 -5.64 7.85
C THR A 94 8.89 -5.04 6.73
N VAL A 95 7.65 -4.67 7.05
CA VAL A 95 6.83 -3.86 6.15
C VAL A 95 7.53 -2.53 5.89
N GLY A 96 7.47 -2.03 4.66
CA GLY A 96 8.08 -0.75 4.28
C GLY A 96 7.35 0.43 4.94
N SER A 97 8.09 1.48 5.31
CA SER A 97 7.52 2.64 6.02
C SER A 97 6.49 3.45 5.22
N ARG A 98 6.59 3.43 3.89
CA ARG A 98 5.87 4.35 2.98
C ARG A 98 4.37 4.09 2.84
N LEU A 99 3.89 2.94 3.32
CA LEU A 99 2.50 2.50 3.22
C LEU A 99 2.03 1.87 4.56
N CYS A 100 2.60 2.33 5.68
CA CYS A 100 2.16 1.94 7.01
C CYS A 100 1.03 2.86 7.48
N PHE A 101 0.13 2.32 8.30
CA PHE A 101 -1.03 3.02 8.84
C PHE A 101 -1.02 2.99 10.36
N LYS A 102 -1.56 4.05 10.98
CA LYS A 102 -1.68 4.20 12.44
C LYS A 102 -2.68 3.24 13.10
N SER A 103 -3.52 2.56 12.32
CA SER A 103 -4.50 1.60 12.82
C SER A 103 -4.80 0.49 11.81
N GLU A 104 -5.25 -0.65 12.33
CA GLU A 104 -5.73 -1.80 11.56
C GLU A 104 -6.87 -1.40 10.62
N GLU A 105 -7.84 -0.64 11.14
CA GLU A 105 -9.00 -0.15 10.39
C GLU A 105 -8.62 0.71 9.17
N LEU A 106 -7.57 1.53 9.28
CA LEU A 106 -7.09 2.32 8.16
C LEU A 106 -6.32 1.48 7.14
N ALA A 107 -5.57 0.47 7.58
CA ALA A 107 -4.93 -0.48 6.68
C ALA A 107 -5.96 -1.30 5.91
N GLU A 108 -6.99 -1.82 6.59
CA GLU A 108 -8.10 -2.54 5.95
C GLU A 108 -8.86 -1.64 4.96
N TYR A 109 -9.19 -0.41 5.35
CA TYR A 109 -9.82 0.54 4.46
C TYR A 109 -8.96 0.86 3.24
N ALA A 110 -7.67 1.14 3.43
CA ALA A 110 -6.77 1.44 2.33
C ALA A 110 -6.65 0.25 1.36
N GLY A 111 -6.52 -0.97 1.87
CA GLY A 111 -6.41 -2.17 1.05
C GLY A 111 -7.69 -2.50 0.28
N THR A 112 -8.86 -2.23 0.86
CA THR A 112 -10.14 -2.51 0.20
C THR A 112 -10.56 -1.40 -0.77
N GLN A 113 -10.47 -0.14 -0.37
CA GLN A 113 -10.88 1.02 -1.18
C GLN A 113 -9.99 1.20 -2.41
N PHE A 114 -8.69 0.93 -2.29
CA PHE A 114 -7.68 1.17 -3.33
C PHE A 114 -7.08 -0.13 -3.89
N LEU A 115 -7.85 -1.22 -3.87
CA LEU A 115 -7.39 -2.56 -4.25
C LEU A 115 -6.75 -2.59 -5.64
N GLU A 116 -7.33 -1.90 -6.62
CA GLU A 116 -6.77 -1.85 -7.98
C GLU A 116 -5.38 -1.21 -8.01
N LEU A 117 -5.14 -0.13 -7.26
CA LEU A 117 -3.80 0.48 -7.16
C LEU A 117 -2.80 -0.48 -6.51
N TYR A 118 -3.22 -1.25 -5.50
CA TYR A 118 -2.37 -2.29 -4.91
C TYR A 118 -2.09 -3.43 -5.88
N ARG A 119 -3.08 -3.85 -6.69
CA ARG A 119 -2.91 -4.86 -7.75
C ARG A 119 -1.91 -4.38 -8.81
N GLU A 120 -2.04 -3.14 -9.27
CA GLU A 120 -1.09 -2.52 -10.21
C GLU A 120 0.34 -2.43 -9.67
N LEU A 121 0.50 -2.31 -8.35
CA LEU A 121 1.81 -2.29 -7.69
C LEU A 121 2.40 -3.70 -7.49
N PHE A 122 1.58 -4.68 -7.09
CA PHE A 122 2.07 -5.98 -6.62
C PHE A 122 2.03 -7.11 -7.65
N VAL A 123 1.17 -7.02 -8.66
CA VAL A 123 0.97 -8.10 -9.64
C VAL A 123 1.56 -7.71 -10.99
N ILE A 124 2.21 -8.69 -11.62
CA ILE A 124 2.65 -8.59 -13.03
C ILE A 124 1.57 -9.30 -13.86
N GLU A 125 0.89 -8.54 -14.74
CA GLU A 125 -0.10 -9.04 -15.70
C GLU A 125 0.41 -8.92 -17.15
#